data_AF-A0A950HAA4-F1
#
_entry.id   AF-A0A950HAA4-F1
#
_cell.length_a   1.000
_cell.length_b   1.000
_cell.length_c   1.000
_cell.angle_alpha   90.00
_cell.angle_beta   90.00
_cell.angle_gamma   90.00
#
_symmetry.space_group_name_H-M   'P 1'
#
loop_
_entity.id
_entity.type
_entity.pdbx_description
1 polymer ?
#
loop_
_entity_poly.entity_id
_entity_poly.type
_entity_poly.pdbx_seq_one_letter_code
_entity_poly.pdbx_strand_id
1 'polypeptide(L)'
;MLYTSTDKVFIKGLRSDHPRVWTQQMEAMINPHVVQIAPRLPWHINAAGWNVLAFEHIDGRHADYSPGPNDIPKVIEAMRLLGQVRCIDLPLKRAEQRWAPYQDDTSALHGDTLLHTDSTRSTS
;
A
#
# COMPACT_ATOMS: atom_id res chain seq x y z
N MET A 1 -8.79 -16.06 4.27
CA MET A 1 -9.00 -16.13 2.80
C MET A 1 -10.44 -16.51 2.55
N LEU A 2 -11.08 -15.90 1.55
CA LEU A 2 -12.42 -16.27 1.11
C LEU A 2 -12.29 -16.97 -0.26
N TYR A 3 -12.97 -18.11 -0.41
CA TYR A 3 -13.05 -18.83 -1.67
C TYR A 3 -14.39 -18.49 -2.33
N THR A 4 -14.36 -17.97 -3.55
CA THR A 4 -15.53 -18.00 -4.44
C THR A 4 -15.36 -19.15 -5.43
N SER A 5 -16.42 -19.56 -6.13
CA SER A 5 -16.37 -20.68 -7.09
C SER A 5 -15.41 -20.47 -8.26
N THR A 6 -14.87 -19.26 -8.45
CA THR A 6 -13.97 -18.91 -9.56
C THR A 6 -12.69 -18.19 -9.14
N ASP A 7 -12.64 -17.49 -7.99
CA ASP A 7 -11.47 -16.70 -7.58
C ASP A 7 -11.19 -16.73 -6.07
N LYS A 8 -9.90 -16.73 -5.69
CA LYS A 8 -9.44 -16.56 -4.31
C LYS A 8 -9.20 -15.07 -4.04
N VAL A 9 -9.71 -14.59 -2.90
CA VAL A 9 -9.46 -13.20 -2.46
C VAL A 9 -8.93 -13.16 -1.02
N PHE A 10 -8.07 -12.18 -0.77
CA PHE A 10 -7.63 -11.82 0.57
C PHE A 10 -8.51 -10.71 1.14
N ILE A 11 -9.09 -10.93 2.32
CA ILE A 11 -10.04 -10.00 2.93
C ILE A 11 -9.39 -9.29 4.12
N LYS A 12 -9.47 -7.96 4.13
CA LYS A 12 -9.24 -7.13 5.33
C LYS A 12 -10.58 -6.53 5.76
N GLY A 13 -10.91 -6.65 7.04
CA GLY A 13 -12.13 -6.06 7.60
C GLY A 13 -11.81 -5.26 8.86
N LEU A 14 -12.35 -4.07 8.95
CA LEU A 14 -12.33 -3.24 10.15
C LEU A 14 -13.74 -2.74 10.46
N ARG A 15 -14.00 -2.51 11.74
CA ARG A 15 -15.20 -1.78 12.15
C ARG A 15 -15.14 -0.35 11.60
N SER A 16 -16.27 0.17 11.10
CA SER A 16 -16.32 1.51 10.51
C SER A 16 -16.07 2.64 11.52
N ASP A 17 -16.25 2.36 12.81
CA ASP A 17 -15.94 3.26 13.93
C ASP A 17 -14.51 3.10 14.46
N HIS A 18 -13.72 2.17 13.91
CA HIS A 18 -12.37 1.90 14.40
C HIS A 18 -11.44 3.07 14.04
N PRO A 19 -10.58 3.56 14.96
CA PRO A 19 -9.71 4.73 14.71
C PRO A 19 -8.79 4.60 13.48
N ARG A 20 -8.43 3.37 13.11
CA ARG A 20 -7.59 3.05 11.93
C ARG A 20 -8.38 2.82 10.62
N VAL A 21 -9.71 2.98 10.61
CA VAL A 21 -10.52 2.79 9.39
C VAL A 21 -10.08 3.75 8.28
N TRP A 22 -9.65 4.96 8.65
CA TRP A 22 -9.11 5.94 7.73
C TRP A 22 -7.95 5.38 6.90
N THR A 23 -7.00 4.68 7.52
CA THR A 23 -5.87 4.06 6.80
C THR A 23 -6.36 3.05 5.76
N GLN A 24 -7.38 2.26 6.10
CA GLN A 24 -7.96 1.28 5.18
C GLN A 24 -8.72 1.96 4.02
N GLN A 25 -9.42 3.06 4.28
CA GLN A 25 -10.03 3.87 3.22
C GLN A 25 -8.99 4.46 2.27
N MET A 26 -7.84 4.91 2.80
CA MET A 26 -6.73 5.37 1.98
C MET A 26 -6.15 4.23 1.11
N GLU A 27 -6.00 3.01 1.65
CA GLU A 27 -5.60 1.85 0.84
C GLU A 27 -6.56 1.63 -0.34
N ALA A 28 -7.87 1.73 -0.11
CA ALA A 28 -8.88 1.55 -1.14
C ALA A 28 -8.80 2.62 -2.23
N MET A 29 -8.60 3.87 -1.82
CA MET A 29 -8.58 5.03 -2.70
C MET A 29 -7.32 5.10 -3.56
N ILE A 30 -6.17 4.64 -3.04
CA ILE A 30 -4.90 4.57 -3.78
C ILE A 30 -4.87 3.39 -4.75
N ASN A 31 -5.54 2.27 -4.43
CA ASN A 31 -5.41 1.01 -5.18
C ASN A 31 -5.54 1.15 -6.71
N PRO A 32 -6.52 1.88 -7.27
CA PRO A 32 -6.65 2.05 -8.73
C PRO A 32 -5.40 2.65 -9.40
N HIS A 33 -4.63 3.45 -8.67
CA HIS A 33 -3.43 4.12 -9.16
C HIS A 33 -2.19 3.22 -9.12
N VAL A 34 -2.22 2.11 -8.37
CA VAL A 34 -1.06 1.25 -8.10
C VAL A 34 -1.26 -0.20 -8.57
N VAL A 35 -2.30 -0.50 -9.36
CA VAL A 35 -2.60 -1.86 -9.83
C VAL A 35 -1.48 -2.52 -10.67
N GLN A 36 -0.53 -1.73 -11.17
CA GLN A 36 0.65 -2.27 -11.88
C GLN A 36 1.70 -2.89 -10.94
N ILE A 37 1.64 -2.56 -9.65
CA ILE A 37 2.63 -2.94 -8.63
C ILE A 37 1.99 -3.58 -7.38
N ALA A 38 0.69 -3.46 -7.20
CA ALA A 38 -0.07 -4.00 -6.07
C ALA A 38 -1.26 -4.86 -6.55
N PRO A 39 -1.72 -5.84 -5.75
CA PRO A 39 -2.92 -6.62 -6.07
C PRO A 39 -4.12 -5.71 -6.30
N ARG A 40 -4.98 -6.06 -7.27
CA ARG A 40 -6.21 -5.29 -7.51
C ARG A 40 -7.18 -5.46 -6.34
N LEU A 41 -8.00 -4.45 -6.13
CA LEU A 41 -9.11 -4.46 -5.18
C LEU A 41 -10.44 -4.63 -5.92
N PRO A 42 -10.88 -5.87 -6.25
CA PRO A 42 -12.11 -6.11 -6.98
C PRO A 42 -13.37 -5.57 -6.29
N TRP A 43 -13.38 -5.45 -4.96
CA TRP A 43 -14.51 -4.86 -4.24
C TRP A 43 -14.12 -4.23 -2.89
N HIS A 44 -14.85 -3.17 -2.56
CA HIS A 44 -14.82 -2.45 -1.28
C HIS A 44 -16.25 -2.27 -0.79
N ILE A 45 -16.52 -2.67 0.45
CA ILE A 45 -17.85 -2.56 1.06
C ILE A 45 -17.73 -1.73 2.34
N ASN A 46 -18.60 -0.73 2.48
CA ASN A 46 -18.81 -0.01 3.73
C ASN A 46 -20.28 -0.15 4.14
N ALA A 47 -20.60 -1.17 4.95
CA ALA A 47 -21.97 -1.51 5.29
C ALA A 47 -22.05 -2.17 6.67
N ALA A 48 -23.20 -2.04 7.34
CA ALA A 48 -23.47 -2.67 8.64
C ALA A 48 -22.38 -2.43 9.71
N GLY A 49 -21.74 -1.25 9.68
CA GLY A 49 -20.66 -0.90 10.61
C GLY A 49 -19.32 -1.58 10.32
N TRP A 50 -19.12 -2.10 9.10
CA TRP A 50 -17.87 -2.68 8.63
C TRP A 50 -17.36 -1.96 7.39
N ASN A 51 -16.05 -1.72 7.35
CA ASN A 51 -15.28 -1.43 6.16
C ASN A 51 -14.54 -2.72 5.76
N VAL A 52 -14.78 -3.23 4.55
CA VAL A 52 -14.24 -4.50 4.08
C VAL A 52 -13.61 -4.31 2.71
N LEU A 53 -12.33 -4.67 2.61
CA LEU A 53 -11.57 -4.70 1.39
C LEU A 53 -11.30 -6.14 0.97
N ALA A 54 -11.49 -6.42 -0.32
CA ALA A 54 -11.07 -7.66 -0.91
C ALA A 54 -10.04 -7.42 -2.01
N PHE A 55 -8.86 -7.98 -1.82
CA PHE A 55 -7.78 -7.95 -2.78
C PHE A 55 -7.71 -9.27 -3.54
N GLU A 56 -7.24 -9.21 -4.78
CA GLU A 56 -6.78 -10.40 -5.50
C GLU A 56 -5.80 -11.18 -4.62
N HIS A 57 -5.99 -12.50 -4.54
CA HIS A 57 -5.06 -13.36 -3.84
C HIS A 57 -3.84 -13.64 -4.72
N ILE A 58 -2.70 -13.09 -4.33
CA ILE A 58 -1.40 -13.44 -4.93
C ILE A 58 -0.78 -14.55 -4.09
N ASP A 59 -0.44 -15.68 -4.73
CA ASP A 59 0.39 -16.72 -4.11
C ASP A 59 1.85 -16.25 -4.10
N GLY A 60 2.15 -15.38 -3.15
CA GLY A 60 3.44 -14.71 -2.99
C GLY A 60 4.16 -15.14 -1.72
N ARG A 61 5.47 -14.92 -1.70
CA ARG A 61 6.31 -15.01 -0.49
C ARG A 61 6.82 -13.63 -0.10
N HIS A 62 7.26 -13.50 1.15
CA HIS A 62 7.96 -12.28 1.56
C HIS A 62 9.24 -12.08 0.74
N ALA A 63 9.59 -10.82 0.47
CA ALA A 63 10.81 -10.48 -0.26
C ALA A 63 12.04 -10.84 0.59
N ASP A 64 13.03 -11.46 -0.03
CA ASP A 64 14.31 -11.76 0.60
C ASP A 64 15.24 -10.56 0.49
N TYR A 65 15.51 -9.92 1.63
CA TYR A 65 16.41 -8.77 1.76
C TYR A 65 17.84 -9.17 2.16
N SER A 66 18.18 -10.47 2.14
CA SER A 66 19.55 -10.92 2.40
C SER A 66 20.53 -10.32 1.37
N PRO A 67 21.80 -10.07 1.76
CA PRO A 67 22.81 -9.57 0.83
C PRO A 67 23.01 -10.54 -0.34
N GLY A 68 22.50 -10.16 -1.51
CA GLY A 68 22.51 -11.00 -2.70
C GLY A 68 21.39 -10.63 -3.66
N PRO A 69 21.44 -11.10 -4.92
CA PRO A 69 20.53 -10.67 -5.98
C PRO A 69 19.12 -11.27 -5.89
N ASN A 70 18.71 -11.90 -4.78
CA ASN A 70 17.54 -12.77 -4.78
C ASN A 70 16.22 -12.02 -5.01
N ASP A 71 16.00 -10.87 -4.36
CA ASP A 71 14.81 -10.04 -4.62
C ASP A 71 15.07 -8.52 -4.65
N ILE A 72 16.24 -8.04 -4.21
CA ILE A 72 16.57 -6.61 -4.17
C ILE A 72 16.33 -5.91 -5.53
N PRO A 73 16.75 -6.46 -6.69
CA PRO A 73 16.47 -5.81 -7.97
C PRO A 73 14.97 -5.63 -8.27
N LYS A 74 14.14 -6.61 -7.87
CA LYS A 74 12.67 -6.54 -8.05
C LYS A 74 12.04 -5.50 -7.13
N VAL A 75 12.52 -5.40 -5.89
CA VAL A 75 12.07 -4.37 -4.93
C VAL A 75 12.43 -2.98 -5.44
N ILE A 76 13.65 -2.78 -5.94
CA ILE A 76 14.09 -1.50 -6.53
C ILE A 76 13.19 -1.12 -7.70
N GLU A 77 12.88 -2.08 -8.58
CA GLU A 77 12.01 -1.84 -9.73
C GLU A 77 10.58 -1.47 -9.30
N ALA A 78 10.02 -2.15 -8.30
CA ALA A 78 8.71 -1.81 -7.73
C ALA A 78 8.69 -0.39 -7.14
N MET A 79 9.74 0.01 -6.42
CA MET A 79 9.86 1.37 -5.87
C MET A 79 10.00 2.42 -6.98
N ARG A 80 10.74 2.12 -8.04
CA ARG A 80 10.89 3.00 -9.22
C ARG A 80 9.55 3.21 -9.92
N LEU A 81 8.78 2.14 -10.10
CA LEU A 81 7.43 2.19 -10.70
C LEU A 81 6.47 2.97 -9.80
N LEU A 82 6.50 2.74 -8.49
CA LEU A 82 5.70 3.51 -7.53
C LEU A 82 6.01 5.01 -7.59
N GLY A 83 7.30 5.37 -7.68
CA GLY A 83 7.74 6.76 -7.83
C GLY A 83 7.31 7.43 -9.14
N GLN A 84 6.74 6.69 -10.10
CA GLN A 84 6.15 7.24 -11.33
C GLN A 84 4.63 7.41 -11.22
N VAL A 85 4.00 6.83 -10.19
CA VAL A 85 2.58 7.01 -9.94
C VAL A 85 2.35 8.41 -9.40
N ARG A 86 1.81 9.28 -10.26
CA ARG A 86 1.32 10.59 -9.85
C ARG A 86 0.00 10.45 -9.13
N CYS A 87 -0.12 11.13 -8.00
CA CYS A 87 -1.30 11.05 -7.17
C CYS A 87 -1.67 12.46 -6.69
N ILE A 88 -2.24 13.24 -7.61
CA ILE A 88 -2.68 14.60 -7.36
C ILE A 88 -4.11 14.52 -6.77
N ASP A 89 -4.41 15.37 -5.79
CA ASP A 89 -5.74 15.53 -5.19
C ASP A 89 -6.27 14.38 -4.31
N LEU A 90 -5.42 13.49 -3.81
CA LEU A 90 -5.79 12.62 -2.70
C LEU A 90 -5.44 13.26 -1.35
N PRO A 91 -6.26 13.10 -0.30
CA PRO A 91 -5.99 13.57 1.07
C PRO A 91 -4.90 12.73 1.76
N LEU A 92 -3.75 12.55 1.10
CA LEU A 92 -2.58 11.86 1.62
C LEU A 92 -1.81 12.78 2.55
N LYS A 93 -1.23 12.19 3.60
CA LYS A 93 -0.24 12.91 4.41
C LYS A 93 0.98 13.18 3.52
N ARG A 94 1.41 14.44 3.48
CA ARG A 94 2.59 14.85 2.72
C ARG A 94 3.85 14.25 3.33
N ALA A 95 4.80 13.84 2.47
CA ALA A 95 6.06 13.27 2.93
C ALA A 95 6.82 14.28 3.80
N GLU A 96 6.84 15.54 3.42
CA GLU A 96 7.41 16.65 4.17
C GLU A 96 6.86 16.70 5.60
N GLN A 97 5.54 16.57 5.77
CA GLN A 97 4.89 16.57 7.08
C GLN A 97 5.18 15.31 7.91
N ARG A 98 5.45 14.18 7.26
CA ARG A 98 5.77 12.92 7.94
C ARG A 98 7.21 12.94 8.46
N TRP A 99 8.14 13.48 7.70
CA TRP A 99 9.57 13.46 8.03
C TRP A 99 10.11 14.74 8.67
N ALA A 100 9.36 15.84 8.70
CA ALA A 100 9.75 17.07 9.40
C ALA A 100 10.28 16.87 10.84
N PRO A 101 9.78 15.91 11.65
CA PRO A 101 10.35 15.68 12.99
C PRO A 101 11.76 15.08 13.01
N TYR A 102 12.27 14.59 11.87
CA TYR A 102 13.52 13.83 11.78
C TYR A 102 14.61 14.53 10.95
N GLN A 103 14.29 15.62 10.27
CA GLN A 103 15.22 16.34 9.40
C GLN A 103 14.86 17.83 9.30
N ASP A 104 15.89 18.68 9.24
CA ASP A 104 15.70 20.14 9.19
C ASP A 104 15.27 20.64 7.81
N ASP A 105 15.63 19.93 6.74
CA ASP A 105 15.23 20.23 5.36
C ASP A 105 14.46 19.07 4.73
N THR A 106 13.22 19.33 4.32
CA THR A 106 12.35 18.36 3.63
C THR A 106 12.18 18.68 2.14
N SER A 107 12.92 19.64 1.59
CA SER A 107 12.79 20.09 0.19
C SER A 107 12.95 18.94 -0.81
N ALA A 108 13.85 18.00 -0.53
CA ALA A 108 14.07 16.79 -1.33
C ALA A 108 12.88 15.82 -1.34
N LEU A 109 11.93 15.96 -0.41
CA LEU A 109 10.71 15.16 -0.35
C LEU A 109 9.52 15.83 -1.04
N HIS A 110 9.69 17.04 -1.58
CA HIS A 110 8.63 17.75 -2.26
C HIS A 110 8.35 17.12 -3.64
N GLY A 111 7.11 16.71 -3.87
CA GLY A 111 6.68 16.13 -5.14
C GLY A 111 5.20 15.77 -5.17
N ASP A 112 4.77 15.26 -6.33
CA ASP A 112 3.41 14.80 -6.64
C ASP A 112 3.33 13.28 -6.86
N THR A 113 4.37 12.54 -6.48
CA THR A 113 4.51 11.09 -6.65
C THR A 113 4.32 10.34 -5.34
N LEU A 114 3.91 9.07 -5.44
CA LEU A 114 3.71 8.22 -4.28
C LEU A 114 5.04 7.69 -3.70
N LEU A 115 5.10 7.61 -2.36
CA LEU A 115 6.22 7.02 -1.63
C LEU A 115 5.75 5.82 -0.80
N HIS A 116 6.52 4.73 -0.84
CA HIS A 116 6.36 3.63 0.11
C HIS A 116 6.98 4.03 1.45
N THR A 117 6.16 4.23 2.47
CA THR A 117 6.61 4.85 3.74
C THR A 117 6.84 3.87 4.89
N ASP A 118 6.70 2.56 4.63
CA ASP A 118 6.88 1.50 5.61
C ASP A 118 7.41 0.22 4.98
N SER A 119 8.73 0.07 4.93
CA SER A 119 9.37 -1.17 4.48
C SER A 119 9.70 -2.03 5.70
N THR A 120 8.82 -2.96 6.07
CA THR A 120 9.09 -3.89 7.18
C THR A 120 10.13 -4.93 6.78
N ARG A 121 11.18 -5.07 7.58
CA ARG A 121 12.21 -6.12 7.44
C ARG A 121 11.68 -7.42 8.05
N SER A 122 11.70 -8.54 7.33
CA SER A 122 11.57 -9.85 7.97
C SER A 122 12.86 -10.15 8.73
N THR A 123 12.81 -10.15 10.05
CA THR A 123 13.82 -10.80 10.87
C THR A 123 13.52 -12.30 10.86
N SER A 124 14.29 -13.05 10.07
CA SER A 124 14.44 -14.49 10.26
C SER A 124 15.50 -14.77 11.31
#